data_AF-A0ABD4ZDK1-F1
#
_entry.id   AF-A0ABD4ZDK1-F1
#
_cell.length_a   1.000
_cell.length_b   1.000
_cell.length_c   1.000
_cell.angle_alpha   90.00
_cell.angle_beta   90.00
_cell.angle_gamma   90.00
#
_symmetry.space_group_name_H-M   'P 1'
#
loop_
_entity.id
_entity.type
_entity.pdbx_description
1 polymer ?
#
loop_
_entity_poly.entity_id
_entity_poly.type
_entity_poly.pdbx_seq_one_letter_code
_entity_poly.pdbx_strand_id
1 'polypeptide(L)'
;GMEHIRILETESTEIALEALRKAGYQIIHVSTNKQGVALEQLKFAEKVALVLSEGSTDDIREKQDINVRLSLSNPLKAGLNIAV
;
A
#
# COMPACT_ATOMS: atom_id res chain seq x y z
N GLY A 1 15.57 5.42 16.51
CA GLY A 1 14.37 5.06 15.74
C GLY A 1 14.28 5.79 14.41
N MET A 2 13.87 7.06 14.41
CA MET A 2 13.61 7.83 13.18
C MET A 2 14.86 8.36 12.47
N GLU A 3 16.01 8.42 13.14
CA GLU A 3 17.27 8.88 12.56
C GLU A 3 17.77 8.00 11.40
N HIS A 4 17.23 6.78 11.29
CA HIS A 4 17.48 5.83 10.19
C HIS A 4 16.43 5.90 9.08
N ILE A 5 15.33 6.64 9.28
CA ILE A 5 14.27 6.81 8.29
C ILE A 5 14.60 8.04 7.44
N ARG A 6 14.54 7.88 6.13
CA ARG A 6 14.64 9.00 5.18
C ARG A 6 13.24 9.34 4.72
N ILE A 7 12.79 10.55 5.08
CA ILE A 7 11.54 11.10 4.56
C ILE A 7 11.86 11.74 3.21
N LEU A 8 11.09 11.35 2.20
CA LEU A 8 11.15 11.92 0.86
C LEU A 8 9.79 12.53 0.57
N GLU A 9 9.78 13.81 0.22
CA GLU A 9 8.57 14.50 -0.20
C GLU A 9 8.50 14.50 -1.73
N THR A 10 7.29 14.36 -2.26
CA THR A 10 7.01 14.41 -3.70
C THR A 10 5.84 15.35 -3.96
N GLU A 11 5.89 16.08 -5.06
CA GLU A 11 4.80 16.96 -5.49
C GLU A 11 3.63 16.18 -6.11
N SER A 12 3.86 14.94 -6.54
CA SER A 12 2.82 14.05 -7.08
C SER A 12 3.06 12.59 -6.67
N THR A 13 2.00 11.96 -6.18
CA THR A 13 1.99 10.54 -5.80
C THR A 13 2.11 9.64 -7.04
N GLU A 14 1.45 10.00 -8.13
CA GLU A 14 1.45 9.24 -9.39
C GLU A 14 2.87 9.15 -9.98
N ILE A 15 3.59 10.27 -10.03
CA ILE A 15 4.97 10.33 -10.54
C ILE A 15 5.89 9.47 -9.65
N ALA A 16 5.74 9.53 -8.33
CA ALA A 16 6.52 8.73 -7.41
C ALA A 16 6.26 7.23 -7.57
N LEU A 17 4.99 6.83 -7.70
CA LEU A 17 4.62 5.44 -7.94
C LEU A 17 5.15 4.93 -9.28
N GLU A 18 5.07 5.72 -10.35
CA GLU A 18 5.63 5.35 -11.65
C GLU A 18 7.14 5.13 -11.58
N ALA A 19 7.88 6.00 -10.87
CA ALA A 19 9.32 5.84 -10.66
C ALA A 19 9.65 4.55 -9.89
N LEU A 20 8.88 4.22 -8.85
CA LEU A 20 9.04 2.98 -8.09
C LEU A 20 8.74 1.75 -8.97
N ARG A 21 7.69 1.79 -9.78
CA ARG A 21 7.39 0.73 -10.77
C ARG A 21 8.56 0.52 -11.73
N LYS A 22 9.09 1.61 -12.31
CA LYS A 22 10.26 1.57 -13.23
C LYS A 22 11.52 1.03 -12.54
N ALA A 23 11.69 1.27 -11.24
CA ALA A 23 12.79 0.74 -10.45
C ALA A 23 12.59 -0.73 -10.00
N GLY A 24 11.49 -1.36 -10.40
CA GLY A 24 11.18 -2.77 -10.17
C GLY A 24 10.53 -3.06 -8.81
N TYR A 25 9.91 -2.08 -8.17
CA TYR A 25 9.18 -2.30 -6.93
C TYR A 25 7.81 -2.94 -7.21
N GLN A 26 7.47 -3.95 -6.43
CA GLN A 26 6.10 -4.40 -6.28
C GLN A 26 5.32 -3.35 -5.47
N ILE A 27 4.33 -2.73 -6.10
CA ILE A 27 3.46 -1.75 -5.45
C ILE A 27 2.29 -2.49 -4.81
N ILE A 28 2.09 -2.28 -3.51
CA ILE A 28 1.02 -2.90 -2.75
C ILE A 28 0.17 -1.79 -2.10
N HIS A 29 -1.08 -1.70 -2.53
CA HIS A 29 -2.09 -0.82 -1.94
C HIS A 29 -2.74 -1.52 -0.77
N VAL A 30 -2.61 -0.93 0.41
CA VAL A 30 -3.20 -1.48 1.62
C VAL A 30 -4.58 -0.89 1.80
N SER A 31 -5.60 -1.71 1.55
CA SER A 31 -6.99 -1.29 1.64
C SER A 31 -7.61 -1.65 2.99
N THR A 32 -8.45 -0.73 3.47
CA THR A 32 -9.36 -0.94 4.61
C THR A 32 -10.66 -1.62 4.18
N ASN A 33 -10.91 -1.76 2.87
CA ASN A 33 -12.09 -2.44 2.35
C ASN A 33 -11.88 -3.97 2.30
N LYS A 34 -12.97 -4.72 2.09
CA LYS A 34 -12.94 -6.19 2.05
C LYS A 34 -12.44 -6.77 0.72
N GLN A 35 -12.08 -5.92 -0.25
CA GLN A 35 -11.66 -6.33 -1.58
C GLN A 35 -10.13 -6.41 -1.63
N GLY A 36 -9.60 -7.43 -2.31
CA GLY A 36 -8.16 -7.64 -2.42
C GLY A 36 -7.68 -8.95 -1.79
N VAL A 37 -6.41 -9.25 -2.04
CA VAL A 37 -5.74 -10.45 -1.55
C VAL A 37 -5.51 -10.31 -0.05
N ALA A 38 -5.71 -11.38 0.72
CA ALA A 38 -5.35 -11.36 2.14
C ALA A 38 -3.84 -11.16 2.27
N LEU A 39 -3.40 -10.23 3.12
CA LEU A 39 -1.98 -9.92 3.27
C LEU A 39 -1.14 -11.17 3.60
N GLU A 40 -1.67 -12.09 4.41
CA GLU A 40 -0.95 -13.32 4.80
C GLU A 40 -0.71 -14.29 3.64
N GLN A 41 -1.47 -14.14 2.54
CA GLN A 41 -1.37 -14.98 1.35
C GLN A 41 -0.45 -14.37 0.29
N LEU A 42 -0.04 -13.11 0.47
CA LEU A 42 0.79 -12.43 -0.50
C LEU A 42 2.26 -12.84 -0.34
N LYS A 43 2.87 -13.25 -1.45
CA LYS A 43 4.32 -13.36 -1.55
C LYS A 43 4.90 -12.01 -1.93
N PHE A 44 5.74 -11.46 -1.06
CA PHE A 44 6.48 -10.24 -1.32
C PHE A 44 7.60 -10.50 -2.34
N ALA A 45 7.78 -9.56 -3.26
CA ALA A 45 8.95 -9.48 -4.12
C ALA A 45 10.17 -8.99 -3.33
N GLU A 46 11.33 -8.99 -3.99
CA GLU A 46 12.58 -8.47 -3.39
C GLU A 46 12.49 -6.97 -3.03
N LYS A 47 11.80 -6.19 -3.88
CA LYS A 47 11.56 -4.76 -3.67
C LYS A 47 10.08 -4.50 -3.55
N VAL A 48 9.67 -3.87 -2.45
CA VAL A 48 8.26 -3.63 -2.13
C VAL A 48 8.05 -2.18 -1.70
N ALA A 49 6.98 -1.57 -2.21
CA ALA A 49 6.48 -0.30 -1.72
C ALA A 49 5.03 -0.48 -1.23
N LEU A 50 4.80 -0.17 0.05
CA LEU A 50 3.47 -0.17 0.66
C LEU A 50 2.86 1.22 0.52
N VAL A 51 1.66 1.29 -0.06
CA VAL A 51 0.86 2.51 -0.17
C VAL A 51 -0.19 2.49 0.93
N LEU A 52 -0.09 3.42 1.87
CA LEU A 52 -1.01 3.61 2.98
C LEU A 52 -1.81 4.89 2.75
N SER A 53 -3.13 4.81 2.83
CA SER A 53 -4.03 5.96 2.65
C SER A 53 -5.24 5.82 3.56
N GLU A 54 -5.77 6.95 4.04
CA GLU A 54 -7.05 6.99 4.73
C GLU A 54 -8.25 6.85 3.76
N GLY A 55 -8.03 7.17 2.47
CA GLY A 55 -9.02 7.08 1.40
C GLY A 55 -8.77 5.91 0.43
N SER A 56 -9.61 5.81 -0.61
CA SER A 56 -9.34 4.87 -1.71
C SER A 56 -8.10 5.33 -2.49
N THR A 57 -7.35 4.36 -3.01
CA THR A 57 -6.23 4.57 -3.94
C THR A 57 -6.55 4.12 -5.36
N ASP A 58 -7.83 3.85 -5.68
CA ASP A 58 -8.24 3.35 -6.99
C ASP A 58 -7.81 4.25 -8.15
N ASP A 59 -7.78 5.58 -7.95
CA ASP A 59 -7.40 6.57 -8.97
C ASP A 59 -5.91 6.52 -9.35
N ILE A 60 -5.07 6.01 -8.46
CA ILE A 60 -3.60 5.94 -8.62
C ILE A 60 -3.08 4.50 -8.76
N ARG A 61 -4.00 3.52 -8.74
CA ARG A 61 -3.69 2.10 -8.85
C ARG A 61 -3.61 1.68 -10.32
N GLU A 62 -2.51 1.03 -10.67
CA GLU A 62 -2.36 0.38 -11.97
C GLU A 62 -2.72 -1.11 -11.91
N LYS A 63 -3.05 -1.71 -13.06
CA LYS A 63 -3.47 -3.13 -13.14
C LYS A 63 -2.43 -4.13 -12.61
N GLN A 64 -1.16 -3.75 -12.65
CA GLN A 64 -0.05 -4.57 -12.17
C GLN A 64 0.18 -4.46 -10.66
N ASP A 65 -0.41 -3.46 -10.01
CA ASP A 65 -0.30 -3.29 -8.57
C ASP A 65 -1.21 -4.28 -7.84
N ILE A 66 -0.87 -4.56 -6.59
CA ILE A 66 -1.62 -5.51 -5.77
C ILE A 66 -2.44 -4.73 -4.74
N ASN A 67 -3.73 -5.00 -4.68
CA ASN A 67 -4.58 -4.53 -3.60
C ASN A 67 -4.66 -5.61 -2.52
N VAL A 68 -4.24 -5.28 -1.29
CA VAL A 68 -4.32 -6.18 -0.14
C VAL A 68 -5.34 -5.70 0.86
N ARG A 69 -6.04 -6.64 1.48
CA ARG A 69 -6.90 -6.38 2.64
C ARG A 69 -6.19 -6.82 3.91
N LEU A 70 -6.28 -5.99 4.94
CA LEU A 70 -5.64 -6.24 6.25
C LEU A 70 -6.43 -7.19 7.16
N SER A 71 -7.71 -7.47 6.87
CA SER A 71 -8.51 -8.35 7.73
C SER A 71 -9.50 -9.22 6.95
N LEU A 72 -9.59 -10.49 7.37
CA LEU A 72 -10.63 -11.43 6.97
C LEU A 72 -11.95 -11.21 7.73
N SER A 73 -11.89 -10.58 8.91
CA SER A 73 -12.97 -10.58 9.89
C SER A 73 -12.79 -9.39 10.83
N ASN A 74 -13.12 -8.18 10.37
CA ASN A 74 -13.25 -7.05 11.30
C ASN A 74 -14.73 -6.89 11.70
N PRO A 75 -15.13 -7.30 12.92
CA PRO A 75 -16.47 -7.00 13.45
C PRO A 75 -16.62 -5.51 13.81
N LEU A 76 -15.53 -4.76 13.86
CA LEU A 76 -15.55 -3.31 14.05
C LEU A 76 -15.80 -2.65 12.69
N LYS A 77 -16.88 -1.88 12.58
CA LYS A 77 -17.22 -1.07 11.39
C LYS A 77 -16.21 0.05 11.09
N ALA A 78 -15.14 0.16 11.88
CA ALA A 78 -14.09 1.17 11.75
C ALA A 78 -12.80 0.51 11.22
N GLY A 79 -12.16 1.16 10.24
CA GLY A 79 -10.87 0.73 9.69
C GLY A 79 -9.78 0.61 10.76
N LEU A 80 -8.71 -0.12 10.44
CA LEU A 80 -7.53 -0.24 11.31
C LEU A 80 -6.77 1.10 11.31
N ASN A 81 -6.26 1.53 12.46
CA ASN A 81 -5.38 2.69 12.53
C ASN A 81 -4.08 2.41 11.74
N ILE A 82 -3.59 3.39 10.97
CA ILE A 82 -2.41 3.26 10.09
C ILE A 82 -1.11 3.08 10.90
N ALA A 83 -1.10 3.50 12.17
CA ALA A 83 -0.04 3.20 13.14
C ALA A 83 -0.61 2.39 14.31
N VAL A 84 -0.21 1.12 14.42
CA VAL A 84 -0.53 0.18 15.50
C VAL A 84 0.75 -0.46 16.01
#